data_AF-A0A5J6PTX8-F1
#
_entry.id   AF-A0A5J6PTX8-F1
#
_cell.length_a   1.000
_cell.length_b   1.000
_cell.length_c   1.000
_cell.angle_alpha   90.00
_cell.angle_beta   90.00
_cell.angle_gamma   90.00
#
_symmetry.space_group_name_H-M   'P 1'
#
loop_
_entity.id
_entity.type
_entity.pdbx_description
1 polymer ?
#
loop_
_entity_poly.entity_id
_entity_poly.type
_entity_poly.pdbx_seq_one_letter_code
_entity_poly.pdbx_strand_id
1 'polypeptide(L)'
;MKTLNKEIWNLMNSYSLRLKKNFEIYSVLPFREEEKSYINNIEYCNQGISIILKEELLNEKDIDLFDITLEYKKHEKNKIYIHEIGILSSDGVVYLEFSELIVLEKEFLRFISLFLDEAIRLYEKNVYLYLKSSLIN
;
A
#
# COMPACT_ATOMS: atom_id res chain seq x y z
N MET A 1 3.95 0.47 19.05
CA MET A 1 3.88 0.01 17.65
C MET A 1 3.02 -1.22 17.45
N LYS A 2 3.08 -2.27 18.29
CA LYS A 2 2.18 -3.46 18.16
C LYS A 2 0.70 -3.13 17.92
N THR A 3 0.11 -2.19 18.68
CA THR A 3 -1.29 -1.75 18.48
C THR A 3 -1.49 -1.11 17.11
N LEU A 4 -0.63 -0.14 16.75
CA LEU A 4 -0.69 0.58 15.49
C LEU A 4 -0.52 -0.35 14.28
N ASN A 5 0.44 -1.27 14.34
CA ASN A 5 0.72 -2.21 13.26
C ASN A 5 -0.46 -3.16 13.03
N LYS A 6 -1.17 -3.55 14.09
CA LYS A 6 -2.42 -4.31 14.00
C LYS A 6 -3.56 -3.48 13.40
N GLU A 7 -3.63 -2.18 13.73
CA GLU A 7 -4.63 -1.26 13.16
C GLU A 7 -4.43 -1.07 11.66
N ILE A 8 -3.18 -0.91 11.21
CA ILE A 8 -2.85 -0.83 9.78
C ILE A 8 -3.18 -2.13 9.06
N TRP A 9 -2.82 -3.28 9.64
CA TRP A 9 -3.16 -4.58 9.09
C TRP A 9 -4.68 -4.74 8.90
N ASN A 10 -5.45 -4.40 9.94
CA ASN A 10 -6.91 -4.43 9.86
C ASN A 10 -7.45 -3.46 8.80
N LEU A 11 -6.87 -2.27 8.69
CA LEU A 11 -7.23 -1.28 7.67
C LEU A 11 -7.00 -1.83 6.27
N MET A 12 -5.78 -2.27 5.95
CA MET A 12 -5.42 -2.86 4.65
C MET A 12 -6.32 -4.05 4.29
N ASN A 13 -6.59 -4.93 5.26
CA ASN A 13 -7.49 -6.07 5.06
C ASN A 13 -8.95 -5.62 4.83
N SER A 14 -9.41 -4.53 5.45
CA SER A 14 -10.75 -4.01 5.18
C SER A 14 -10.89 -3.46 3.75
N TYR A 15 -9.83 -2.83 3.24
CA TYR A 15 -9.78 -2.33 1.87
C TYR A 15 -9.73 -3.45 0.84
N SER A 16 -9.00 -4.53 1.14
CA SER A 16 -8.97 -5.72 0.28
C SER A 16 -10.36 -6.37 0.17
N LEU A 17 -11.12 -6.44 1.27
CA LEU A 17 -12.51 -6.92 1.26
C LEU A 17 -13.46 -5.97 0.52
N ARG A 18 -13.27 -4.66 0.62
CA ARG A 18 -14.06 -3.66 -0.11
C ARG A 18 -13.82 -3.78 -1.61
N LEU A 19 -12.56 -3.88 -2.02
CA LEU A 19 -12.17 -4.16 -3.40
C LEU A 19 -12.81 -5.48 -3.87
N LYS A 20 -12.84 -6.52 -3.02
CA LYS A 20 -13.46 -7.81 -3.35
C LYS A 20 -14.97 -7.74 -3.61
N LYS A 21 -15.66 -6.76 -3.04
CA LYS A 21 -17.08 -6.57 -3.28
C LYS A 21 -17.36 -5.87 -4.62
N ASN A 22 -16.43 -5.01 -5.06
CA ASN A 22 -16.61 -4.16 -6.24
C ASN A 22 -15.94 -4.75 -7.49
N PHE A 23 -14.97 -5.66 -7.31
CA PHE A 23 -14.19 -6.33 -8.35
C PHE A 23 -14.23 -7.85 -8.15
N GLU A 24 -14.08 -8.64 -9.21
CA GLU A 24 -13.88 -10.09 -9.07
C GLU A 24 -12.49 -10.39 -8.50
N ILE A 25 -12.35 -10.32 -7.18
CA ILE A 25 -11.08 -10.59 -6.49
C ILE A 25 -10.95 -12.05 -6.15
N TYR A 26 -9.90 -12.67 -6.69
CA TYR A 26 -9.60 -14.08 -6.50
C TYR A 26 -9.06 -14.35 -5.10
N SER A 27 -8.06 -13.58 -4.66
CA SER A 27 -7.45 -13.74 -3.34
C SER A 27 -6.75 -12.48 -2.86
N VAL A 28 -6.57 -12.39 -1.54
CA VAL A 28 -5.75 -11.38 -0.88
C VAL A 28 -4.70 -12.13 -0.08
N LEU A 29 -3.43 -11.82 -0.29
CA LEU A 29 -2.32 -12.50 0.36
C LEU A 29 -1.45 -11.46 1.09
N PRO A 30 -1.06 -11.68 2.36
CA PRO A 30 0.13 -11.02 2.88
C PRO A 30 1.31 -11.39 1.99
N PHE A 31 2.08 -10.42 1.54
CA PHE A 31 3.37 -10.71 0.88
C PHE A 31 4.57 -10.19 1.67
N ARG A 32 4.35 -9.28 2.64
CA ARG A 32 5.31 -8.91 3.68
C ARG A 32 4.59 -8.89 5.01
N GLU A 33 4.68 -10.00 5.75
CA GLU A 33 4.34 -10.00 7.18
C GLU A 33 5.24 -9.00 7.91
N GLU A 34 4.78 -8.54 9.07
CA GLU A 34 5.39 -7.53 9.94
C GLU A 34 6.89 -7.83 10.24
N GLU A 35 7.79 -7.50 9.30
CA GLU A 35 9.22 -7.64 9.50
C GLU A 35 9.69 -6.47 10.34
N LYS A 36 9.93 -6.74 11.63
CA LYS A 36 10.51 -5.79 12.55
C LYS A 36 12.01 -5.85 12.42
N SER A 37 12.59 -4.87 11.76
CA SER A 37 14.01 -4.62 11.89
C SER A 37 14.24 -3.49 12.89
N TYR A 38 15.28 -3.66 13.72
CA TYR A 38 15.75 -2.63 14.64
C TYR A 38 17.10 -2.16 14.13
N ILE A 39 17.15 -0.95 13.57
CA ILE A 39 18.42 -0.30 13.21
C ILE A 39 18.59 0.88 14.16
N ASN A 40 19.66 0.89 14.96
CA ASN A 40 19.97 1.95 15.91
C ASN A 40 18.82 2.27 16.91
N ASN A 41 18.15 1.26 17.47
CA ASN A 41 16.97 1.39 18.35
C ASN A 41 15.73 2.03 17.71
N ILE A 42 15.71 2.16 16.38
CA ILE A 42 14.52 2.60 15.62
C ILE A 42 13.82 1.34 15.14
N GLU A 43 12.54 1.18 15.50
CA GLU A 43 11.68 0.10 15.00
C GLU A 43 11.19 0.49 13.60
N TYR A 44 11.61 -0.29 12.60
CA TYR A 44 11.12 -0.22 11.22
C TYR A 44 10.01 -1.26 11.05
N CYS A 45 8.96 -0.86 10.35
CA CYS A 45 7.86 -1.71 9.97
C CYS A 45 7.74 -1.71 8.45
N ASN A 46 7.77 -2.91 7.88
CA ASN A 46 7.32 -3.14 6.52
C ASN A 46 6.01 -3.94 6.58
N GLN A 47 4.98 -3.45 5.92
CA GLN A 47 3.71 -4.14 5.77
C GLN A 47 3.29 -4.07 4.31
N GLY A 48 2.79 -5.18 3.80
CA GLY A 48 2.24 -5.20 2.44
C GLY A 48 1.17 -6.26 2.26
N ILE A 49 0.17 -5.91 1.45
CA ILE A 49 -0.84 -6.86 0.98
C ILE A 49 -0.84 -6.90 -0.54
N SER A 50 -0.92 -8.11 -1.09
CA SER A 50 -1.11 -8.36 -2.51
C SER A 50 -2.56 -8.73 -2.72
N ILE A 51 -3.19 -8.10 -3.70
CA ILE A 51 -4.57 -8.30 -4.08
C ILE A 51 -4.56 -8.87 -5.50
N ILE A 52 -5.08 -10.08 -5.65
CA ILE A 52 -5.15 -10.77 -6.93
C ILE A 52 -6.52 -10.50 -7.54
N LEU A 53 -6.56 -9.68 -8.60
CA LEU A 53 -7.78 -9.43 -9.36
C LEU A 53 -7.90 -10.46 -10.49
N LYS A 54 -9.13 -10.90 -10.76
CA LYS A 54 -9.45 -11.65 -11.96
C LYS A 54 -9.86 -10.64 -13.02
N GLU A 55 -9.02 -10.43 -14.02
CA GLU A 55 -9.37 -9.64 -15.18
C GLU A 55 -10.29 -10.49 -16.09
N GLU A 56 -11.59 -10.19 -16.13
CA GLU A 56 -12.47 -10.68 -17.19
C GLU A 56 -12.69 -9.56 -18.21
N LEU A 57 -11.68 -9.22 -18.99
CA LEU A 57 -11.84 -8.40 -20.19
C LEU A 57 -11.05 -9.02 -21.35
N LEU A 58 -11.71 -9.97 -22.02
CA LEU A 58 -11.44 -10.42 -23.39
C LEU A 58 -10.08 -11.13 -23.61
N ASN A 59 -10.15 -12.46 -23.57
CA ASN A 59 -9.17 -13.43 -24.10
C ASN A 59 -7.88 -13.61 -23.28
N GLU A 60 -7.89 -14.70 -22.51
CA GLU A 60 -6.73 -15.54 -22.13
C GLU A 60 -5.63 -14.92 -21.23
N LYS A 61 -5.78 -15.17 -19.92
CA LYS A 61 -4.70 -15.48 -18.94
C LYS A 61 -3.87 -14.34 -18.32
N ASP A 62 -4.38 -13.13 -18.18
CA ASP A 62 -3.70 -12.15 -17.33
C ASP A 62 -4.39 -12.06 -15.96
N ILE A 63 -3.62 -12.43 -14.92
CA ILE A 63 -3.96 -12.22 -13.51
C ILE A 63 -3.24 -10.95 -13.12
N ASP A 64 -3.97 -9.87 -12.86
CA ASP A 64 -3.37 -8.67 -12.33
C ASP A 64 -3.17 -8.79 -10.82
N LEU A 65 -1.91 -8.64 -10.40
CA LEU A 65 -1.51 -8.53 -9.01
C LEU A 65 -1.42 -7.05 -8.65
N PHE A 66 -2.14 -6.62 -7.62
CA PHE A 66 -2.04 -5.28 -7.05
C PHE A 66 -1.35 -5.37 -5.71
N ASP A 67 -0.16 -4.79 -5.63
CA ASP A 67 0.60 -4.72 -4.39
C ASP A 67 0.37 -3.36 -3.74
N ILE A 68 0.01 -3.39 -2.46
CA ILE A 68 -0.02 -2.24 -1.57
C ILE A 68 1.17 -2.35 -0.64
N THR A 69 2.15 -1.46 -0.80
CA THR A 69 3.36 -1.40 0.04
C THR A 69 3.22 -0.28 1.07
N LEU A 70 3.71 -0.52 2.29
CA LEU A 70 3.88 0.51 3.30
C LEU A 70 5.11 0.21 4.15
N GLU A 71 6.10 1.08 4.05
CA GLU A 71 7.29 1.08 4.89
C GLU A 71 7.34 2.34 5.74
N TYR A 72 7.46 2.17 7.06
CA TYR A 72 7.47 3.29 8.00
C TYR A 72 8.25 2.98 9.27
N LYS A 73 8.65 4.04 9.97
CA LYS A 73 9.30 3.96 11.28
C LYS A 73 8.75 5.02 12.21
N LYS A 74 8.72 4.71 13.51
CA LYS A 74 8.39 5.71 14.52
C LYS A 74 9.55 6.69 14.67
N HIS A 75 9.27 7.97 14.50
CA HIS A 75 10.24 9.06 14.57
C HIS A 75 9.89 9.97 15.75
N GLU A 76 10.73 10.01 16.79
CA GLU A 76 10.52 10.85 17.99
C GLU A 76 9.11 10.69 18.64
N LYS A 77 8.82 11.48 19.69
CA LYS A 77 7.53 11.41 20.42
C LYS A 77 6.41 12.04 19.58
N ASN A 78 5.79 11.23 18.72
CA ASN A 78 4.51 11.45 18.00
C ASN A 78 4.62 11.73 16.49
N LYS A 79 5.76 11.43 15.85
CA LYS A 79 5.85 11.45 14.39
C LYS A 79 6.09 10.04 13.86
N ILE A 80 5.61 9.81 12.66
CA ILE A 80 5.84 8.61 11.88
C ILE A 80 6.47 9.06 10.58
N TYR A 81 7.63 8.48 10.29
CA TYR A 81 8.29 8.67 9.01
C TYR A 81 7.90 7.49 8.12
N ILE A 82 7.22 7.79 7.02
CA ILE A 82 6.88 6.83 5.97
C ILE A 82 8.04 6.88 4.98
N HIS A 83 8.75 5.77 4.87
CA HIS A 83 9.80 5.62 3.87
C HIS A 83 9.19 5.49 2.48
N GLU A 84 8.18 4.62 2.36
CA GLU A 84 7.49 4.34 1.11
C GLU A 84 6.02 3.98 1.41
N ILE A 85 5.10 4.43 0.55
CA ILE A 85 3.75 3.88 0.46
C ILE A 85 3.34 3.89 -1.00
N GLY A 86 2.92 2.73 -1.53
CA GLY A 86 2.67 2.55 -2.95
C GLY A 86 1.47 1.65 -3.24
N ILE A 87 0.81 1.88 -4.37
CA ILE A 87 -0.08 0.90 -5.03
C ILE A 87 0.40 0.70 -6.46
N LEU A 88 0.77 -0.54 -6.77
CA LEU A 88 1.37 -0.93 -8.05
C LEU A 88 0.77 -2.23 -8.56
N SER A 89 0.62 -2.36 -9.88
CA SER A 89 0.23 -3.61 -10.54
C SER A 89 1.44 -4.46 -10.96
N SER A 90 1.21 -5.74 -11.29
CA SER A 90 2.24 -6.70 -11.70
C SER A 90 3.05 -6.30 -12.93
N ASP A 91 2.47 -5.51 -13.81
CA ASP A 91 3.11 -4.96 -15.01
C ASP A 91 3.96 -3.70 -14.71
N GLY A 92 4.03 -3.29 -13.44
CA GLY A 92 4.81 -2.15 -12.97
C GLY A 92 4.09 -0.81 -13.10
N VAL A 93 2.78 -0.79 -13.39
CA VAL A 93 2.01 0.45 -13.41
C VAL A 93 1.76 0.94 -11.99
N VAL A 94 2.16 2.19 -11.73
CA VAL A 94 1.99 2.85 -10.44
C VAL A 94 0.71 3.68 -10.45
N TYR A 95 -0.16 3.47 -9.46
CA TYR A 95 -1.38 4.26 -9.29
C TYR A 95 -1.16 5.44 -8.35
N LEU A 96 -0.40 5.21 -7.27
CA LEU A 96 -0.04 6.24 -6.31
C LEU A 96 1.19 5.77 -5.53
N GLU A 97 2.18 6.66 -5.38
CA GLU A 97 3.38 6.39 -4.58
C GLU A 97 3.82 7.68 -3.88
N PHE A 98 4.16 7.57 -2.60
CA PHE A 98 4.88 8.60 -1.86
C PHE A 98 6.09 8.00 -1.17
N SER A 99 7.18 8.76 -1.20
CA SER A 99 8.38 8.46 -0.43
C SER A 99 8.71 9.60 0.51
N GLU A 100 9.38 9.27 1.62
CA GLU A 100 9.97 10.23 2.57
C GLU A 100 8.98 11.22 3.22
N LEU A 101 7.81 10.74 3.64
CA LEU A 101 6.78 11.59 4.28
C LEU A 101 6.88 11.54 5.81
N ILE A 102 6.67 12.68 6.47
CA ILE A 102 6.50 12.75 7.93
C ILE A 102 5.04 13.07 8.26
N VAL A 103 4.41 12.20 9.06
CA VAL A 103 3.02 12.34 9.52
C VAL A 103 2.97 12.33 11.04
N LEU A 104 2.02 13.05 11.63
CA LEU A 104 1.75 12.94 13.07
C LEU A 104 1.14 11.57 13.37
N GLU A 105 1.56 10.93 14.46
CA GLU A 105 1.09 9.59 14.85
C GLU A 105 -0.44 9.51 14.94
N LYS A 106 -1.09 10.57 15.45
CA LYS A 106 -2.57 10.68 15.52
C LYS A 106 -3.27 10.76 14.16
N GLU A 107 -2.56 11.24 13.14
CA GLU A 107 -3.07 11.44 11.78
C GLU A 107 -2.72 10.27 10.85
N PHE A 108 -1.84 9.38 11.29
CA PHE A 108 -1.23 8.39 10.42
C PHE A 108 -2.24 7.40 9.83
N LEU A 109 -3.12 6.82 10.65
CA LEU A 109 -4.17 5.92 10.15
C LEU A 109 -5.13 6.65 9.19
N ARG A 110 -5.44 7.92 9.48
CA ARG A 110 -6.28 8.75 8.60
C ARG A 110 -5.59 8.99 7.26
N PHE A 111 -4.29 9.26 7.27
CA PHE A 111 -3.49 9.41 6.06
C PHE A 111 -3.50 8.13 5.21
N ILE A 112 -3.22 6.96 5.81
CA ILE A 112 -3.25 5.67 5.09
C ILE A 112 -4.62 5.42 4.47
N SER A 113 -5.71 5.67 5.23
CA SER A 113 -7.07 5.49 4.71
C SER A 113 -7.35 6.39 3.50
N LEU A 114 -6.98 7.68 3.57
CA LEU A 114 -7.17 8.61 2.45
C LEU A 114 -6.33 8.23 1.23
N PHE A 115 -5.10 7.76 1.45
CA PHE A 115 -4.23 7.27 0.38
C PHE A 115 -4.88 6.08 -0.34
N LEU A 116 -5.38 5.09 0.42
CA LEU A 116 -6.03 3.91 -0.14
C LEU A 116 -7.33 4.27 -0.88
N ASP A 117 -8.16 5.16 -0.32
CA ASP A 117 -9.37 5.64 -0.99
C ASP A 117 -9.07 6.30 -2.34
N GLU A 118 -8.05 7.17 -2.37
CA GLU A 118 -7.67 7.90 -3.57
C GLU A 118 -7.08 6.97 -4.63
N ALA A 119 -6.21 6.04 -4.24
CA ALA A 119 -5.62 5.08 -5.17
C ALA A 119 -6.68 4.15 -5.79
N ILE A 120 -7.67 3.70 -5.01
CA ILE A 120 -8.82 2.95 -5.54
C ILE A 120 -9.64 3.79 -6.51
N ARG A 121 -9.86 5.07 -6.19
CA ARG A 121 -10.57 6.00 -7.08
C ARG A 121 -9.82 6.24 -8.39
N LEU A 122 -8.49 6.21 -8.38
CA LEU A 122 -7.66 6.31 -9.58
C LEU A 122 -7.73 5.02 -10.40
N TYR A 123 -7.65 3.86 -9.74
CA TYR A 123 -7.85 2.55 -10.34
C TYR A 123 -9.21 2.43 -11.05
N GLU A 124 -10.31 2.76 -10.37
CA GLU A 124 -11.67 2.74 -10.93
C GLU A 124 -11.85 3.62 -12.18
N LYS A 125 -11.00 4.62 -12.36
CA LYS A 125 -11.01 5.54 -13.50
C LYS A 125 -10.00 5.18 -14.58
N ASN A 126 -9.26 4.08 -14.44
CA ASN A 126 -8.12 3.72 -15.29
C ASN A 126 -7.11 4.87 -15.42
N VAL A 127 -6.87 5.59 -14.31
CA VAL A 127 -5.88 6.67 -14.25
C VAL A 127 -4.58 6.09 -13.72
N TYR A 128 -3.56 6.11 -14.57
CA TYR A 128 -2.23 5.62 -14.27
C TYR A 128 -1.27 6.79 -14.06
N LEU A 129 -0.50 6.76 -12.98
CA LEU A 129 0.59 7.70 -12.77
C LEU A 129 1.86 7.09 -13.32
N TYR A 130 2.22 7.47 -14.55
CA TYR A 130 3.57 7.20 -15.04
C TYR A 130 4.53 8.09 -14.26
N LEU A 131 5.11 7.55 -13.18
CA LEU A 131 6.33 8.11 -12.63
C LEU A 131 7.40 7.91 -13.68
N LYS A 132 7.63 8.96 -14.46
CA LYS A 132 8.84 9.05 -15.27
C LYS A 132 9.97 9.05 -14.26
N SER A 133 10.63 7.91 -14.11
CA SER A 133 11.92 7.82 -13.45
C SER A 133 12.76 8.96 -13.99
N SER A 134 12.96 9.99 -13.17
CA SER A 134 14.02 10.93 -13.41
C SER A 134 15.29 10.17 -13.04
N LEU A 135 15.74 9.31 -13.96
CA LEU A 135 17.16 9.07 -14.15
C LEU A 135 17.75 10.45 -14.47
N ILE A 136 18.01 11.21 -13.41
CA ILE A 136 18.97 12.30 -13.43
C ILE A 136 20.30 11.58 -13.47
N ASN A 137 20.99 11.75 -14.60
CA ASN A 137 22.32 11.23 -14.93
C ASN A 137 23.32 11.33 -13.77
#